data_AF-A0A1E2WE39-F1
#
_entry.id   AF-A0A1E2WE39-F1
#
_cell.length_a   1.000
_cell.length_b   1.000
_cell.length_c   1.000
_cell.angle_alpha   90.00
_cell.angle_beta   90.00
_cell.angle_gamma   90.00
#
_symmetry.space_group_name_H-M   'P 1'
#
loop_
_entity.id
_entity.type
_entity.pdbx_description
1 polymer ?
#
loop_
_entity_poly.entity_id
_entity_poly.type
_entity_poly.pdbx_seq_one_letter_code
_entity_poly.pdbx_strand_id
1 'polypeptide(L)'
;MNQSNLSLPSGCVLRKAISADQWSIRLLVFSAKLDPTQLNWQQFWVIECDGNLVACGQLRNFSGAQELGSLVVASAWRGRGLGTLLTQHLINTATQPLYLECLGQRLAQFYGRFDFVPISFEDLPKFPSTRGLSTLKGKYRFSQLAKRLLKVPVVLMEYRGQTNS
;
A
#
# COMPACT_ATOMS: atom_id res chain seq x y z
N MET A 1 -22.52 1.52 1.84
CA MET A 1 -22.13 0.20 1.30
C MET A 1 -22.14 -0.78 2.46
N ASN A 2 -22.80 -1.93 2.32
CA ASN A 2 -22.89 -2.95 3.38
C ASN A 2 -21.48 -3.31 3.85
N GLN A 3 -21.19 -3.01 5.12
CA GLN A 3 -20.10 -3.62 5.87
C GLN A 3 -20.46 -5.09 6.10
N SER A 4 -20.49 -5.88 5.02
CA SER A 4 -20.45 -7.33 5.12
C SER A 4 -19.20 -7.65 5.93
N ASN A 5 -19.36 -8.32 7.06
CA ASN A 5 -18.27 -8.83 7.91
C ASN A 5 -17.18 -9.45 7.05
N LEU A 6 -16.20 -8.63 6.66
CA LEU A 6 -15.03 -9.07 5.94
C LEU A 6 -14.23 -9.80 7.01
N SER A 7 -14.40 -11.11 7.06
CA SER A 7 -13.57 -11.99 7.85
C SER A 7 -12.51 -12.58 6.93
N LEU A 8 -11.35 -12.88 7.49
CA LEU A 8 -10.38 -13.72 6.81
C LEU A 8 -11.01 -15.09 6.53
N PRO A 9 -10.66 -15.75 5.41
CA PRO A 9 -11.02 -17.14 5.20
C PRO A 9 -10.51 -18.02 6.35
N SER A 10 -11.17 -19.14 6.61
CA SER A 10 -10.67 -20.13 7.58
C SER A 10 -9.24 -20.57 7.23
N GLY A 11 -8.39 -20.71 8.25
CA GLY A 11 -6.97 -21.02 8.06
C GLY A 11 -6.09 -19.84 7.67
N CYS A 12 -6.68 -18.64 7.50
CA CYS A 12 -5.93 -17.42 7.20
C CYS A 12 -5.77 -16.51 8.42
N VAL A 13 -4.59 -15.89 8.54
CA VAL A 13 -4.24 -14.96 9.61
C VAL A 13 -3.62 -13.69 9.02
N LEU A 14 -4.07 -12.53 9.51
CA LEU A 14 -3.43 -11.24 9.28
C LEU A 14 -2.46 -10.96 10.42
N ARG A 15 -1.18 -10.74 10.09
CA ARG A 15 -0.14 -10.47 11.08
C ARG A 15 0.92 -9.52 10.55
N LYS A 16 1.71 -8.94 11.47
CA LYS A 16 2.96 -8.29 11.10
C LYS A 16 3.88 -9.31 10.42
N ALA A 17 4.62 -8.85 9.42
CA ALA A 17 5.67 -9.66 8.83
C ALA A 17 6.83 -9.86 9.82
N ILE A 18 7.50 -11.00 9.71
CA ILE A 18 8.72 -11.36 10.42
C ILE A 18 9.90 -11.47 9.45
N SER A 19 11.11 -11.59 9.96
CA SER A 19 12.32 -11.69 9.14
C SER A 19 12.27 -12.85 8.13
N ALA A 20 11.65 -13.98 8.49
CA ALA A 20 11.48 -15.15 7.62
C ALA A 20 10.60 -14.87 6.38
N ASP A 21 9.71 -13.87 6.43
CA ASP A 21 8.80 -13.56 5.33
C ASP A 21 9.48 -12.81 4.17
N GLN A 22 10.69 -12.29 4.37
CA GLN A 22 11.35 -11.37 3.44
C GLN A 22 11.40 -11.90 2.00
N TRP A 23 11.73 -13.18 1.82
CA TRP A 23 11.80 -13.80 0.49
C TRP A 23 10.42 -13.98 -0.15
N SER A 24 9.45 -14.45 0.63
CA SER A 24 8.06 -14.62 0.18
C SER A 24 7.42 -13.29 -0.20
N ILE A 25 7.66 -12.22 0.56
CA ILE A 25 7.23 -10.86 0.24
C ILE A 25 7.85 -10.40 -1.08
N ARG A 26 9.18 -10.57 -1.24
CA ARG A 26 9.88 -10.19 -2.48
C ARG A 26 9.32 -10.91 -3.71
N LEU A 27 9.13 -12.23 -3.62
CA LEU A 27 8.54 -13.05 -4.67
C LEU A 27 7.13 -12.58 -5.02
N LEU A 28 6.29 -12.33 -4.01
CA LEU A 28 4.92 -11.89 -4.22
C LEU A 28 4.87 -10.50 -4.88
N VAL A 29 5.66 -9.53 -4.39
CA VAL A 29 5.75 -8.18 -4.97
C VAL A 29 6.29 -8.22 -6.40
N PHE A 30 7.32 -9.01 -6.66
CA PHE A 30 7.90 -9.18 -7.98
C PHE A 30 6.91 -9.83 -8.96
N SER A 31 6.16 -10.84 -8.52
CA SER A 31 5.11 -11.48 -9.33
C SER A 31 4.02 -10.50 -9.78
N ALA A 32 3.80 -9.44 -9.00
CA ALA A 32 2.86 -8.37 -9.31
C ALA A 32 3.46 -7.25 -10.18
N LYS A 33 4.72 -7.38 -10.63
CA LYS A 33 5.46 -6.37 -11.39
C LYS A 33 5.52 -5.01 -10.69
N LEU A 34 5.51 -5.01 -9.37
CA LEU A 34 5.67 -3.80 -8.57
C LEU A 34 7.15 -3.53 -8.31
N ASP A 35 7.47 -2.28 -7.99
CA ASP A 35 8.81 -1.84 -7.65
C ASP A 35 9.39 -2.66 -6.48
N PRO A 36 10.49 -3.41 -6.71
CA PRO A 36 11.13 -4.23 -5.69
C PRO A 36 12.06 -3.42 -4.77
N THR A 37 12.22 -2.12 -5.01
CA THR A 37 13.03 -1.24 -4.18
C THR A 37 12.25 -0.85 -2.92
N GLN A 38 12.94 -0.69 -1.79
CA GLN A 38 12.35 -0.36 -0.48
C GLN A 38 11.40 -1.44 0.08
N LEU A 39 11.88 -2.70 0.12
CA LEU A 39 11.20 -3.80 0.79
C LEU A 39 11.85 -4.09 2.15
N ASN A 40 11.42 -3.37 3.18
CA ASN A 40 11.75 -3.66 4.58
C ASN A 40 10.58 -4.41 5.23
N TRP A 41 10.74 -5.71 5.52
CA TRP A 41 9.69 -6.54 6.13
C TRP A 41 9.05 -5.92 7.37
N GLN A 42 9.76 -5.11 8.17
CA GLN A 42 9.21 -4.48 9.38
C GLN A 42 8.02 -3.56 9.10
N GLN A 43 7.96 -3.02 7.88
CA GLN A 43 6.88 -2.14 7.41
C GLN A 43 5.69 -2.92 6.84
N PHE A 44 5.80 -4.25 6.69
CA PHE A 44 4.79 -5.09 6.09
C PHE A 44 3.81 -5.70 7.09
N TRP A 45 2.58 -5.80 6.63
CA TRP A 45 1.57 -6.71 7.10
C TRP A 45 1.30 -7.75 6.02
N VAL A 46 1.06 -8.98 6.45
CA VAL A 46 0.87 -10.12 5.56
C VAL A 46 -0.38 -10.89 5.95
N ILE A 47 -1.02 -11.48 4.94
CA ILE A 47 -2.04 -12.50 5.14
C ILE A 47 -1.40 -13.83 4.78
N GLU A 48 -1.33 -14.70 5.77
CA GLU A 48 -0.85 -16.07 5.64
C GLU A 48 -2.06 -17.01 5.66
N CYS A 49 -2.11 -17.99 4.77
CA CYS A 49 -3.12 -19.05 4.78
C CYS A 49 -2.42 -20.40 4.62
N ASP A 50 -2.70 -21.34 5.53
CA ASP A 50 -2.12 -22.70 5.50
C ASP A 50 -0.59 -22.69 5.30
N GLY A 51 0.12 -21.82 6.03
CA GLY A 51 1.58 -21.68 5.96
C GLY A 51 2.12 -20.87 4.77
N ASN A 52 1.25 -20.35 3.89
CA ASN A 52 1.65 -19.64 2.68
C ASN A 52 1.29 -18.16 2.75
N LEU A 53 2.20 -17.27 2.37
CA LEU A 53 1.87 -15.85 2.22
C LEU A 53 1.07 -15.61 0.94
N VAL A 54 -0.18 -15.18 1.09
CA VAL A 54 -1.11 -14.99 -0.03
C VAL A 54 -1.40 -13.53 -0.33
N ALA A 55 -1.14 -12.64 0.62
CA ALA A 55 -1.22 -11.20 0.41
C ALA A 55 -0.22 -10.46 1.29
N CYS A 56 0.23 -9.29 0.84
CA CYS A 56 1.09 -8.40 1.60
C CYS A 56 0.80 -6.94 1.28
N GLY A 57 1.18 -6.05 2.18
CA GLY A 57 1.04 -4.60 2.03
C GLY A 57 1.87 -3.90 3.09
N GLN A 58 2.32 -2.69 2.82
CA GLN A 58 3.20 -1.95 3.74
C GLN A 58 2.74 -0.53 3.98
N LEU A 59 3.10 -0.02 5.16
CA LEU A 59 3.09 1.40 5.48
C LEU A 59 4.52 1.90 5.50
N ARG A 60 4.91 2.64 4.45
CA ARG A 60 6.23 3.27 4.39
C ARG A 60 6.18 4.60 5.11
N ASN A 61 7.14 4.81 5.99
CA ASN A 61 7.28 6.09 6.69
C ASN A 61 8.09 7.06 5.84
N PHE A 62 7.53 8.24 5.61
CA PHE A 62 8.21 9.39 5.06
C PHE A 62 8.23 10.49 6.11
N SER A 63 9.02 11.52 5.83
CA SER A 63 9.03 12.73 6.64
C SER A 63 7.62 13.34 6.70
N GLY A 64 6.97 13.31 7.87
CA GLY A 64 5.63 13.88 8.12
C GLY A 64 4.45 13.17 7.43
N ALA A 65 4.64 12.00 6.82
CA ALA A 65 3.60 11.29 6.09
C ALA A 65 3.85 9.78 6.05
N GLN A 66 2.81 9.01 5.76
CA GLN A 66 2.90 7.59 5.46
C GLN A 66 2.41 7.30 4.04
N GLU A 67 2.95 6.24 3.44
CA GLU A 67 2.50 5.74 2.15
C GLU A 67 2.01 4.29 2.29
N LEU A 68 0.79 4.03 1.82
CA LEU A 68 0.32 2.68 1.56
C LEU A 68 0.96 2.18 0.27
N GLY A 69 1.78 1.14 0.38
CA GLY A 69 2.56 0.62 -0.74
C GLY A 69 2.56 -0.91 -0.82
N SER A 70 3.04 -1.41 -1.96
CA SER A 70 3.23 -2.85 -2.24
C SER A 70 2.06 -3.75 -1.81
N LEU A 71 0.83 -3.26 -1.97
CA LEU A 71 -0.37 -4.03 -1.68
C LEU A 71 -0.62 -5.01 -2.81
N VAL A 72 -0.44 -6.30 -2.51
CA VAL A 72 -0.53 -7.40 -3.47
C VAL A 72 -1.34 -8.53 -2.89
N VAL A 73 -2.22 -9.11 -3.70
CA VAL A 73 -2.88 -10.38 -3.44
C VAL A 73 -2.47 -11.35 -4.54
N ALA A 74 -2.01 -12.54 -4.16
CA ALA A 74 -1.67 -13.64 -5.05
C ALA A 74 -2.85 -13.94 -5.98
N SER A 75 -2.60 -14.22 -7.26
CA SER A 75 -3.64 -14.34 -8.29
C SER A 75 -4.76 -15.32 -7.91
N ALA A 76 -4.41 -16.48 -7.38
CA ALA A 76 -5.34 -17.52 -6.94
C ALA A 76 -6.24 -17.11 -5.75
N TRP A 77 -5.84 -16.06 -5.01
CA TRP A 77 -6.51 -15.56 -3.82
C TRP A 77 -7.25 -14.24 -4.04
N ARG A 78 -7.24 -13.70 -5.26
CA ARG A 78 -8.00 -12.49 -5.63
C ARG A 78 -9.51 -12.75 -5.63
N GLY A 79 -10.29 -11.68 -5.53
CA GLY A 79 -11.76 -11.76 -5.48
C GLY A 79 -12.33 -12.20 -4.12
N ARG A 80 -11.48 -12.46 -3.12
CA ARG A 80 -11.87 -12.93 -1.78
C ARG A 80 -11.86 -11.85 -0.70
N GLY A 81 -11.86 -10.57 -1.08
CA GLY A 81 -11.83 -9.45 -0.14
C GLY A 81 -10.48 -9.17 0.56
N LEU A 82 -9.44 -10.00 0.35
CA LEU A 82 -8.14 -9.85 1.03
C LEU A 82 -7.48 -8.48 0.83
N GLY A 83 -7.55 -7.92 -0.39
CA GLY A 83 -7.00 -6.59 -0.66
C GLY A 83 -7.76 -5.49 0.09
N THR A 84 -9.07 -5.63 0.24
CA THR A 84 -9.92 -4.72 1.02
C THR A 84 -9.59 -4.80 2.50
N LEU A 85 -9.50 -6.03 3.04
CA LEU A 85 -9.10 -6.28 4.42
C LEU A 85 -7.76 -5.63 4.76
N LEU A 86 -6.76 -5.86 3.91
CA LEU A 86 -5.43 -5.33 4.12
C LEU A 86 -5.40 -3.80 3.98
N THR A 87 -6.12 -3.24 3.01
CA THR A 87 -6.24 -1.78 2.85
C THR A 87 -6.85 -1.14 4.10
N GLN A 88 -7.97 -1.65 4.58
CA GLN A 88 -8.64 -1.13 5.77
C GLN A 88 -7.75 -1.23 7.02
N HIS A 89 -7.08 -2.37 7.19
CA HIS A 89 -6.17 -2.56 8.31
C HIS A 89 -5.00 -1.57 8.28
N LEU A 90 -4.39 -1.34 7.10
CA LEU A 90 -3.29 -0.38 6.96
C LEU A 90 -3.77 1.06 7.16
N ILE A 91 -4.97 1.43 6.70
CA ILE A 91 -5.57 2.74 7.01
C ILE A 91 -5.72 2.91 8.52
N ASN A 92 -6.29 1.91 9.21
CA ASN A 92 -6.51 1.98 10.65
C ASN A 92 -5.20 1.93 11.47
N THR A 93 -4.11 1.45 10.88
CA THR A 93 -2.78 1.39 11.50
C THR A 93 -1.95 2.64 11.21
N ALA A 94 -2.33 3.45 10.22
CA ALA A 94 -1.61 4.66 9.88
C ALA A 94 -1.73 5.70 11.01
N THR A 95 -0.60 6.33 11.33
CA THR A 95 -0.46 7.31 12.41
C THR A 95 -0.11 8.71 11.90
N GLN A 96 -0.04 8.87 10.59
CA GLN A 96 0.33 10.10 9.88
C GLN A 96 -0.56 10.26 8.65
N PRO A 97 -0.62 11.46 8.03
CA PRO A 97 -1.28 11.67 6.75
C PRO A 97 -0.88 10.58 5.73
N LEU A 98 -1.88 9.91 5.17
CA LEU A 98 -1.69 8.70 4.38
C LEU A 98 -1.89 8.98 2.90
N TYR A 99 -0.91 8.57 2.10
CA TYR A 99 -0.91 8.71 0.65
C TYR A 99 -0.70 7.36 -0.01
N LEU A 100 -1.01 7.28 -1.30
CA LEU A 100 -0.58 6.16 -2.13
C LEU A 100 -0.33 6.59 -3.57
N GLU A 101 0.44 5.75 -4.24
CA GLU A 101 0.61 5.80 -5.68
C GLU A 101 0.06 4.51 -6.28
N CYS A 102 -0.80 4.62 -7.30
CA CYS A 102 -1.33 3.46 -8.00
C CYS A 102 -1.25 3.60 -9.52
N LEU A 103 -1.30 2.46 -10.22
CA LEU A 103 -1.18 2.38 -11.67
C LEU A 103 -2.57 2.25 -12.32
N GLY A 104 -2.97 3.29 -13.05
CA GLY A 104 -4.20 3.32 -13.82
C GLY A 104 -5.48 3.52 -13.02
N GLN A 105 -6.55 3.85 -13.75
CA GLN A 105 -7.84 4.25 -13.17
C GLN A 105 -8.56 3.13 -12.40
N ARG A 106 -8.34 1.86 -12.77
CA ARG A 106 -8.96 0.72 -12.07
C ARG A 106 -8.49 0.62 -10.61
N LEU A 107 -7.20 0.84 -10.35
CA LEU A 107 -6.68 0.86 -8.98
C LEU A 107 -7.12 2.13 -8.25
N ALA A 108 -7.15 3.28 -8.94
CA ALA A 108 -7.67 4.52 -8.35
C ALA A 108 -9.13 4.36 -7.89
N GLN A 109 -9.99 3.74 -8.71
CA GLN A 109 -11.38 3.40 -8.34
C GLN A 109 -11.45 2.41 -7.17
N PHE A 110 -10.55 1.42 -7.12
CA PHE A 110 -10.47 0.49 -5.99
C PHE A 110 -10.24 1.24 -4.68
N TYR A 111 -9.25 2.15 -4.67
CA TYR A 111 -8.86 2.93 -3.49
C TYR A 111 -9.87 4.03 -3.14
N GLY A 112 -10.57 4.59 -4.14
CA GLY A 112 -11.62 5.59 -3.93
C GLY A 112 -12.79 5.12 -3.07
N ARG A 113 -12.96 3.80 -2.90
CA ARG A 113 -13.95 3.21 -1.99
C ARG A 113 -13.54 3.30 -0.51
N PHE A 114 -12.31 3.72 -0.23
CA PHE A 114 -11.74 3.91 1.11
C PHE A 114 -11.34 5.36 1.33
N ASP A 115 -12.08 6.32 0.79
CA ASP A 115 -11.85 7.76 0.94
C ASP A 115 -10.48 8.26 0.46
N PHE A 116 -9.81 7.50 -0.41
CA PHE A 116 -8.68 8.01 -1.17
C PHE A 116 -9.17 8.88 -2.32
N VAL A 117 -8.68 10.10 -2.40
CA VAL A 117 -9.02 11.06 -3.45
C VAL A 117 -7.79 11.36 -4.29
N PRO A 118 -7.88 11.38 -5.63
CA PRO A 118 -6.77 11.77 -6.49
C PRO A 118 -6.25 13.18 -6.12
N ILE A 119 -4.93 13.33 -6.06
CA ILE A 119 -4.26 14.60 -5.82
C ILE A 119 -3.19 14.83 -6.89
N SER A 120 -2.98 16.09 -7.26
CA SER A 120 -1.88 16.46 -8.16
C SER A 120 -0.54 16.37 -7.41
N PHE A 121 0.57 16.30 -8.15
CA PHE A 121 1.89 16.31 -7.51
C PHE A 121 2.24 17.69 -6.95
N GLU A 122 1.71 18.73 -7.58
CA GLU A 122 1.87 20.13 -7.21
C GLU A 122 1.25 20.41 -5.84
N ASP A 123 0.10 19.80 -5.55
CA ASP A 123 -0.69 19.98 -4.33
C ASP A 123 -0.20 19.14 -3.14
N LEU A 124 0.81 18.28 -3.33
CA LEU A 124 1.38 17.53 -2.22
C LEU A 124 1.96 18.48 -1.17
N PRO A 125 1.63 18.27 0.13
CA PRO A 125 2.15 19.11 1.18
C PRO A 125 3.68 19.10 1.23
N LYS A 126 4.25 20.24 1.60
CA LYS A 126 5.65 20.31 1.99
C LYS A 126 5.77 19.85 3.43
N PHE A 127 6.17 18.60 3.62
CA PHE A 127 6.46 18.08 4.95
C PHE A 127 7.85 18.55 5.43
N PRO A 128 8.00 18.86 6.73
CA PRO A 128 9.31 19.18 7.29
C PRO A 128 10.25 17.99 7.14
N SER A 129 11.55 18.26 6.95
CA SER A 129 12.57 17.22 6.80
C SER A 129 12.93 16.59 8.15
N THR A 130 12.91 15.27 8.21
CA THR A 130 13.27 14.46 9.38
C THR A 130 14.52 13.66 9.03
N ARG A 131 15.56 13.78 9.86
CA ARG A 131 16.84 13.09 9.63
C ARG A 131 16.61 11.58 9.52
N GLY A 132 17.13 10.98 8.44
CA GLY A 132 17.03 9.54 8.19
C GLY A 132 15.75 9.09 7.47
N LEU A 133 14.81 9.99 7.19
CA LEU A 133 13.64 9.70 6.35
C LEU A 133 13.71 10.45 5.02
N SER A 134 13.32 9.77 3.95
CA SER A 134 13.12 10.42 2.66
C SER A 134 11.82 11.24 2.65
N THR A 135 11.71 12.19 1.74
CA THR A 135 10.46 12.97 1.55
C THR A 135 9.56 12.28 0.53
N LEU A 136 8.25 12.28 0.80
CA LEU A 136 7.26 11.69 -0.10
C LEU A 136 7.31 12.32 -1.50
N LYS A 137 7.43 13.65 -1.56
CA LYS A 137 7.56 14.42 -2.80
C LYS A 137 8.81 14.03 -3.60
N GLY A 138 9.92 13.72 -2.93
CA GLY A 138 11.13 13.22 -3.59
C GLY A 138 10.88 11.92 -4.34
N LYS A 139 10.30 10.93 -3.67
CA LYS A 139 9.92 9.65 -4.27
C LYS A 139 8.97 9.81 -5.45
N TYR A 140 7.88 10.54 -5.27
CA TYR A 140 6.87 10.71 -6.33
C TYR A 140 7.44 11.42 -7.55
N ARG A 141 8.39 12.36 -7.38
CA ARG A 141 9.09 12.97 -8.50
C ARG A 141 9.88 11.94 -9.32
N PHE A 142 10.65 11.06 -8.67
CA PHE A 142 11.39 10.00 -9.35
C PHE A 142 10.46 9.01 -10.05
N SER A 143 9.38 8.62 -9.37
CA SER A 143 8.39 7.69 -9.91
C SER A 143 7.71 8.27 -11.15
N GLN A 144 7.25 9.53 -11.11
CA GLN A 144 6.65 10.20 -12.25
C GLN A 144 7.61 10.34 -13.42
N LEU A 145 8.89 10.68 -13.17
CA LEU A 145 9.91 10.76 -14.22
C LEU A 145 10.12 9.40 -14.90
N ALA A 146 10.34 8.34 -14.13
CA ALA A 146 10.54 6.99 -14.66
C ALA A 146 9.31 6.47 -15.42
N LYS A 147 8.10 6.72 -14.89
CA LYS A 147 6.85 6.22 -15.48
C LYS A 147 6.36 7.06 -16.66
N ARG A 148 6.70 8.36 -16.72
CA ARG A 148 6.50 9.20 -17.90
C ARG A 148 7.35 8.71 -19.07
N LEU A 149 8.59 8.31 -18.82
CA LEU A 149 9.44 7.65 -19.82
C LEU A 149 8.80 6.35 -20.34
N LEU A 150 8.12 5.61 -19.46
CA LEU A 150 7.44 4.34 -19.77
C LEU A 150 5.95 4.49 -20.19
N LYS A 151 5.42 5.72 -20.27
CA LYS A 151 4.00 6.05 -20.54
C LYS A 151 2.98 5.30 -19.64
N VAL A 152 3.33 5.00 -18.40
CA VAL A 152 2.43 4.31 -17.47
C VAL A 152 1.57 5.35 -16.71
N PRO A 153 0.23 5.29 -16.77
CA PRO A 153 -0.62 6.23 -16.07
C PRO A 153 -0.54 6.01 -14.56
N VAL A 154 -0.01 7.01 -13.85
CA VAL A 154 0.11 7.04 -12.39
C VAL A 154 -0.97 7.93 -11.83
N VAL A 155 -1.61 7.47 -10.75
CA VAL A 155 -2.52 8.30 -9.95
C VAL A 155 -1.97 8.37 -8.53
N LEU A 156 -1.69 9.59 -8.07
CA LEU A 156 -1.39 9.89 -6.68
C LEU A 156 -2.71 10.11 -5.95
N MET A 157 -2.83 9.57 -4.75
CA MET A 157 -4.05 9.72 -3.96
C MET A 157 -3.72 10.03 -2.51
N GLU A 158 -4.59 10.82 -1.89
CA GLU A 158 -4.57 11.20 -0.48
C GLU A 158 -5.76 10.57 0.22
N TYR A 159 -5.54 9.95 1.38
CA TYR A 159 -6.60 9.49 2.25
C TYR A 159 -7.24 10.68 2.97
N ARG A 160 -8.56 10.83 2.85
CA ARG A 160 -9.34 11.90 3.49
C ARG A 160 -10.40 11.41 4.48
N GLY A 161 -10.41 10.10 4.75
CA GLY A 161 -11.29 9.53 5.77
C GLY A 161 -10.83 9.87 7.18
N GLN A 162 -11.72 9.72 8.16
CA GLN A 162 -11.35 9.89 9.56
C GLN A 162 -10.52 8.69 10.02
N THR A 163 -9.29 8.91 10.48
CA THR A 163 -8.57 7.92 11.28
C THR A 163 -9.18 7.92 12.67
N ASN A 164 -9.89 6.86 13.05
CA ASN A 164 -10.31 6.68 14.44
C ASN A 164 -9.05 6.68 15.30
N SER A 165 -8.88 7.75 16.08
CA SER A 165 -7.78 7.90 17.05
C SER A 165 -8.03 7.03 18.27
#